data_AF-A0A958TY16-F1
#
_entry.id   AF-A0A958TY16-F1
#
_cell.length_a   1.000
_cell.length_b   1.000
_cell.length_c   1.000
_cell.angle_alpha   90.00
_cell.angle_beta   90.00
_cell.angle_gamma   90.00
#
_symmetry.space_group_name_H-M   'P 1'
#
loop_
_entity.id
_entity.type
_entity.pdbx_description
1 polymer ?
#
loop_
_entity_poly.entity_id
_entity_poly.type
_entity_poly.pdbx_seq_one_letter_code
_entity_poly.pdbx_strand_id
1 'polypeptide(L)' 'MKFKIGLSLFFIFGFFFFRIIGPIITGKLKDFHVRNNTGLVEKAPGIFKFFNLFFKGFAIFCLIYVVMIWTGFVT' A
#
# COMPACT_ATOMS: atom_id res chain seq x y z
N MET A 1 -6.96 -4.21 26.24
CA MET A 1 -6.47 -2.87 25.84
C MET A 1 -5.10 -2.89 25.15
N LYS A 2 -4.05 -3.50 25.73
CA LYS A 2 -2.71 -3.56 25.10
C LYS A 2 -2.72 -4.15 23.68
N PHE A 3 -3.49 -5.21 23.46
CA PHE A 3 -3.65 -5.83 22.14
C PHE A 3 -4.28 -4.89 21.10
N LYS A 4 -5.38 -4.20 21.43
CA LYS A 4 -6.05 -3.22 20.55
C LYS A 4 -5.13 -2.06 20.14
N ILE A 5 -4.33 -1.58 21.09
CA ILE A 5 -3.36 -0.50 20.85
C ILE A 5 -2.24 -0.99 19.92
N GLY A 6 -1.68 -2.18 20.18
CA GLY A 6 -0.66 -2.78 19.32
C GLY A 6 -1.16 -3.03 17.90
N LEU A 7 -2.37 -3.56 17.77
CA LEU A 7 -2.99 -3.81 16.47
C LEU A 7 -3.28 -2.49 15.71
N SER A 8 -3.79 -1.48 16.40
CA SER A 8 -4.01 -0.14 15.80
C SER A 8 -2.71 0.49 15.31
N LEU A 9 -1.64 0.43 16.12
CA LEU A 9 -0.33 0.94 15.74
C LEU A 9 0.25 0.21 14.52
N PHE A 10 0.05 -1.12 14.43
CA PHE A 10 0.43 -1.90 13.26
C PHE A 10 -0.28 -1.41 11.99
N PHE A 11 -1.60 -1.19 12.04
CA PHE A 11 -2.35 -0.70 10.87
C PHE A 11 -2.03 0.77 10.55
N ILE A 12 -1.77 1.62 11.54
CA ILE A 12 -1.30 2.99 11.32
C ILE A 12 0.07 2.98 10.62
N PHE A 13 0.99 2.13 11.08
CA PHE A 13 2.28 1.97 10.42
C PHE A 13 2.12 1.44 8.99
N GLY A 14 1.26 0.42 8.81
CA GLY A 14 0.89 -0.12 7.51
C GLY A 14 0.32 0.96 6.57
N PHE A 15 -0.52 1.86 7.07
CA PHE A 15 -1.04 2.99 6.30
C PHE A 15 0.09 3.85 5.73
N PHE A 16 1.01 4.32 6.56
CA PHE A 16 2.12 5.16 6.10
C PHE A 16 3.05 4.40 5.15
N PHE A 17 3.30 3.11 5.43
CA PHE A 17 4.07 2.23 4.56
C PHE A 17 3.43 2.15 3.16
N PHE A 18 2.16 1.79 3.06
CA PHE A 18 1.48 1.67 1.76
C PHE A 18 1.25 3.03 1.08
N ARG A 19 1.06 4.10 1.84
CA ARG A 19 0.85 5.47 1.33
C ARG A 19 2.12 6.07 0.73
N ILE A 20 3.28 5.81 1.33
CA ILE A 20 4.56 6.46 0.98
C ILE A 20 5.49 5.48 0.25
N ILE A 21 5.80 4.35 0.88
CA ILE A 21 6.79 3.39 0.36
C ILE A 21 6.26 2.67 -0.87
N GLY A 22 4.99 2.28 -0.90
CA GLY A 22 4.35 1.62 -2.05
C GLY A 22 4.53 2.38 -3.39
N PRO A 23 4.14 3.67 -3.47
CA PRO A 23 4.37 4.50 -4.64
C PRO A 23 5.85 4.66 -5.02
N ILE A 24 6.74 4.80 -4.03
CA ILE A 24 8.18 4.95 -4.27
C ILE A 24 8.76 3.68 -4.92
N ILE A 25 8.44 2.50 -4.39
CA ILE A 25 8.89 1.22 -4.94
C ILE A 25 8.34 1.05 -6.36
N THR A 26 7.06 1.33 -6.56
CA THR A 26 6.42 1.23 -7.89
C THR A 26 7.08 2.17 -8.90
N GLY A 27 7.38 3.40 -8.50
CA GLY A 27 8.10 4.38 -9.31
C GLY A 27 9.50 3.92 -9.68
N LYS A 28 10.30 3.47 -8.69
CA LYS A 28 11.65 2.94 -8.95
C LYS A 28 11.64 1.70 -9.83
N LEU A 29 10.68 0.80 -9.64
CA LEU A 29 10.53 -0.39 -10.47
C LEU A 29 10.18 -0.01 -11.92
N LYS A 30 9.29 0.97 -12.10
CA LYS A 30 8.96 1.51 -13.43
C LYS A 30 10.20 2.11 -14.08
N ASP A 31 10.92 2.98 -13.39
CA ASP A 31 12.13 3.63 -13.91
C ASP A 31 13.24 2.63 -14.26
N PHE A 32 13.40 1.58 -13.47
CA PHE A 32 14.34 0.50 -13.76
C PHE A 32 13.97 -0.25 -15.04
N HIS A 33 12.69 -0.58 -15.23
CA HIS A 33 12.23 -1.26 -16.43
C HIS A 33 12.28 -0.35 -17.66
N VAL A 34 12.01 0.95 -17.54
CA VAL A 34 12.18 1.91 -18.64
C VAL A 34 13.65 1.96 -19.09
N ARG A 35 14.61 1.91 -18.17
CA ARG A 35 16.04 1.98 -18.52
C ARG A 35 16.60 0.67 -19.09
N ASN A 36 16.14 -0.47 -18.62
CA ASN A 36 16.75 -1.76 -18.96
C ASN A 36 15.93 -2.62 -19.95
N ASN A 37 14.61 -2.43 -20.02
CA ASN A 37 13.70 -3.22 -20.86
C ASN A 37 12.42 -2.43 -21.19
N THR A 38 12.54 -1.42 -22.06
CA THR A 38 11.42 -0.54 -22.47
C THR A 38 10.20 -1.31 -22.95
N GLY A 39 10.40 -2.42 -23.67
CA GLY A 39 9.32 -3.26 -24.19
C GLY A 39 8.43 -3.91 -23.13
N LEU A 40 8.91 -4.09 -21.89
CA LEU A 40 8.08 -4.61 -20.78
C LEU A 40 7.15 -3.52 -20.22
N VAL A 41 7.60 -2.27 -20.15
CA VAL A 41 6.79 -1.15 -19.67
C VAL A 41 5.70 -0.80 -20.68
N GLU A 42 6.01 -0.88 -21.98
CA GLU A 42 5.05 -0.65 -23.06
C GLU A 42 4.03 -1.79 -23.21
N LYS A 43 4.43 -3.04 -22.99
CA LYS A 43 3.50 -4.19 -23.05
C LYS A 43 2.66 -4.37 -21.80
N ALA A 44 3.11 -3.88 -20.65
CA ALA A 44 2.40 -4.07 -19.37
C ALA A 44 2.19 -2.78 -18.55
N PRO A 45 1.63 -1.69 -19.14
CA PRO A 45 1.31 -0.47 -18.39
C PRO A 45 0.26 -0.74 -17.29
N GLY A 46 -0.57 -1.77 -17.49
CA GLY A 46 -1.57 -2.21 -16.53
C GLY A 46 -0.99 -2.70 -15.21
N ILE A 47 0.20 -3.32 -15.20
CA ILE A 47 0.83 -3.85 -13.99
C ILE A 47 1.22 -2.72 -13.04
N PHE A 48 1.89 -1.68 -13.55
CA PHE A 48 2.27 -0.52 -12.73
C PHE A 48 1.05 0.27 -12.22
N LYS A 49 0.00 0.38 -13.04
CA LYS A 49 -1.27 1.01 -12.64
C LYS A 49 -1.98 0.19 -11.55
N PHE A 50 -1.96 -1.14 -11.67
CA PHE A 50 -2.51 -2.06 -10.68
C PHE A 50 -1.78 -1.94 -9.35
N PHE A 51 -0.44 -1.96 -9.33
CA PHE A 51 0.33 -1.79 -8.10
C PHE A 51 0.03 -0.46 -7.41
N ASN A 52 -0.06 0.64 -8.16
CA ASN A 52 -0.38 1.94 -7.57
C ASN A 52 -1.81 1.97 -6.98
N LEU A 53 -2.79 1.38 -7.67
CA LEU A 53 -4.16 1.24 -7.16
C LEU A 53 -4.21 0.32 -5.93
N PHE A 54 -3.48 -0.79 -5.95
CA PHE A 54 -3.34 -1.74 -4.86
C PHE A 54 -2.80 -1.06 -3.60
N PHE A 55 -1.68 -0.34 -3.71
CA PHE A 55 -1.09 0.39 -2.57
C PHE A 55 -2.03 1.45 -2.01
N LYS A 56 -2.72 2.19 -2.88
CA LYS A 56 -3.73 3.17 -2.45
C LYS A 56 -4.92 2.51 -1.75
N GLY A 57 -5.39 1.38 -2.28
CA GLY A 57 -6.48 0.60 -1.69
C GLY A 57 -6.11 0.03 -0.33
N PHE A 58 -4.90 -0.55 -0.20
CA PHE A 58 -4.39 -1.06 1.07
C PHE A 58 -4.18 0.03 2.11
N ALA A 59 -3.73 1.23 1.71
CA ALA A 59 -3.66 2.36 2.63
C ALA A 59 -5.06 2.72 3.17
N ILE A 60 -6.07 2.82 2.30
CA ILE A 60 -7.45 3.09 2.74
C ILE A 60 -7.96 1.97 3.66
N PHE A 61 -7.69 0.71 3.31
CA PHE A 61 -8.05 -0.44 4.13
C PHE A 61 -7.45 -0.35 5.54
N CYS A 62 -6.17 0.03 5.66
CA CYS A 62 -5.54 0.24 6.96
C CYS A 62 -6.29 1.28 7.83
N LEU A 63 -6.74 2.40 7.25
CA LEU A 63 -7.53 3.40 7.99
C LEU A 63 -8.89 2.85 8.43
N ILE A 64 -9.59 2.15 7.54
CA ILE A 64 -10.88 1.52 7.85
C ILE A 64 -10.70 0.52 9.00
N TYR A 65 -9.64 -0.29 8.96
CA TYR A 65 -9.38 -1.29 9.99
C TYR A 65 -9.08 -0.66 11.35
N VAL A 66 -8.36 0.47 11.38
CA VAL A 66 -8.19 1.25 12.61
C VAL A 66 -9.56 1.66 13.15
N VAL A 67 -10.43 2.26 12.33
CA VAL A 67 -11.79 2.63 12.78
C VAL A 67 -12.54 1.42 13.33
N MET A 68 -12.50 0.27 12.67
CA MET A 68 -13.17 -0.96 13.12
C MET A 68 -12.66 -1.50 14.47
N ILE A 69 -11.35 -1.37 14.75
CA ILE A 69 -10.77 -1.74 16.05
C ILE A 69 -11.29 -0.81 17.16
N TRP A 70 -11.35 0.49 16.87
CA TRP A 70 -11.79 1.51 17.84
C TRP A 70 -13.30 1.52 18.07
N THR A 71 -14.12 1.21 17.05
CA THR A 71 -15.57 1.01 17.20
C THR A 71 -15.95 -0.32 17.85
N GLY A 72 -14.97 -1.18 18.13
CA GLY A 72 -15.20 -2.48 18.78
C GLY A 72 -15.76 -3.57 17.87
N PHE A 73 -15.80 -3.34 16.54
CA PHE A 73 -16.17 -4.36 15.56
C PHE A 73 -15.10 -5.47 15.45
N VAL A 74 -13.85 -5.12 15.74
CA VAL A 74 -12.71 -6.05 15.82
C VAL A 74 -12.22 -6.07 17.27
N THR A 75 -12.21 -7.24 17.89
CA THR A 75 -11.94 -7.43 19.34
C THR A 75 -10.51 -7.83 19.62
#